data_AF-A0A935TLG7-F1
#
_entry.id   AF-A0A935TLG7-F1
#
_cell.length_a   1.000
_cell.length_b   1.000
_cell.length_c   1.000
_cell.angle_alpha   90.00
_cell.angle_beta   90.00
_cell.angle_gamma   90.00
#
_symmetry.space_group_name_H-M   'P 1'
#
loop_
_entity.id
_entity.type
_entity.pdbx_description
1 polymer ?
#
loop_
_entity_poly.entity_id
_entity_poly.type
_entity_poly.pdbx_seq_one_letter_code
_entity_poly.pdbx_strand_id
1 'polypeptide(L)'
;MKYILTITLFLLISISSKSTFAQQTGNAFIIQNLEAAFPEDGSAAEFDSLTHQFQIKVWDKNPYVVSHKTVRHWWGDNNRDIIEITEIKSWEDIPKAMQKLDELFKEVWKTKEDREKFNKAYDKYFTGKHSDEIYREVVFNK
;
A
#
# COMPACT_ATOMS: atom_id res chain seq x y z
N MET A 1 -1.66 2.69 -62.96
CA MET A 1 -0.60 2.08 -62.12
C MET A 1 0.37 3.12 -61.53
N LYS A 2 -0.10 4.24 -60.94
CA LYS A 2 0.80 5.21 -60.27
C LYS A 2 0.35 5.69 -58.88
N TYR A 3 -0.79 5.20 -58.38
CA TYR A 3 -1.33 5.62 -57.07
C TYR A 3 -1.61 4.47 -56.10
N ILE A 4 -1.28 3.23 -56.46
CA ILE A 4 -1.46 2.05 -55.58
C ILE A 4 -0.22 1.81 -54.70
N LEU A 5 0.92 2.43 -55.02
CA LEU A 5 2.17 2.20 -54.29
C LEU A 5 2.45 3.20 -53.15
N THR A 6 1.56 4.17 -52.91
CA THR A 6 1.81 5.25 -51.93
C THR A 6 1.00 5.14 -50.64
N ILE A 7 0.15 4.11 -50.49
CA ILE A 7 -0.67 3.92 -49.28
C ILE A 7 -0.11 2.82 -48.36
N THR A 8 0.85 2.02 -48.82
CA THR A 8 1.38 0.88 -48.04
C THR A 8 2.54 1.25 -47.10
N LEU A 9 3.09 2.47 -47.16
CA LEU A 9 4.24 2.86 -46.34
C LEU A 9 3.86 3.61 -45.05
N PHE A 10 2.61 4.05 -44.90
CA PHE A 10 2.16 4.78 -43.70
C PHE A 10 1.54 3.90 -42.61
N LEU A 11 1.39 2.59 -42.85
CA LEU A 11 0.85 1.65 -41.85
C LEU A 11 1.92 0.97 -40.99
N LEU A 12 3.21 1.19 -41.28
CA LEU A 12 4.33 0.44 -40.67
C LEU A 12 5.10 1.21 -39.58
N ILE A 13 4.72 2.45 -39.27
CA ILE A 13 5.43 3.30 -38.29
C ILE A 13 4.71 3.38 -36.92
N SER A 14 3.55 2.72 -36.75
CA SER A 14 2.81 2.77 -35.47
C SER A 14 3.17 1.67 -34.45
N ILE A 15 4.21 0.86 -34.71
CA ILE A 15 4.50 -0.33 -33.86
C ILE A 15 5.67 -0.13 -32.89
N SER A 16 6.51 0.91 -33.04
CA SER A 16 7.78 1.00 -32.28
C SER A 16 7.80 1.90 -31.04
N SER A 17 6.68 2.08 -30.35
CA SER A 17 6.71 2.69 -29.01
C SER A 17 5.54 2.25 -28.12
N LYS A 18 5.29 0.93 -28.07
CA LYS A 18 4.80 0.33 -26.82
C LYS A 18 6.01 -0.02 -25.96
N SER A 19 6.72 1.00 -25.47
CA SER A 19 7.44 0.84 -24.20
C SER A 19 6.35 0.73 -23.15
N THR A 20 5.83 -0.48 -22.99
CA THR A 20 4.81 -0.81 -22.02
C THR A 20 5.40 -0.51 -20.65
N PHE A 21 4.97 0.59 -20.03
CA PHE A 21 5.17 0.81 -18.59
C PHE A 21 4.46 -0.27 -17.74
N ALA A 22 3.74 -1.21 -18.37
CA ALA A 22 2.94 -2.26 -17.74
C ALA A 22 3.68 -3.56 -17.43
N GLN A 23 5.01 -3.53 -17.28
CA GLN A 23 5.74 -4.65 -16.70
C GLN A 23 6.86 -4.13 -15.83
N GLN A 24 6.50 -3.38 -14.77
CA GLN A 24 7.41 -3.24 -13.64
C GLN A 24 7.58 -4.63 -13.03
N THR A 25 8.70 -5.27 -13.32
CA THR A 25 9.02 -6.60 -12.80
C THR A 25 9.44 -6.48 -11.33
N GLY A 26 8.75 -7.20 -10.44
CA GLY A 26 9.10 -7.28 -9.01
C GLY A 26 7.97 -6.80 -8.10
N ASN A 27 8.22 -6.85 -6.80
CA ASN A 27 7.27 -6.42 -5.78
C ASN A 27 7.13 -4.88 -5.78
N ALA A 28 5.91 -4.41 -5.52
CA ALA A 28 5.61 -3.01 -5.25
C ALA A 28 5.63 -2.77 -3.74
N PHE A 29 6.07 -1.60 -3.30
CA PHE A 29 6.11 -1.22 -1.89
C PHE A 29 5.23 -0.01 -1.68
N ILE A 30 4.15 -0.17 -0.92
CA ILE A 30 3.35 0.96 -0.43
C ILE A 30 3.98 1.38 0.89
N ILE A 31 4.45 2.62 0.96
CA ILE A 31 4.93 3.24 2.19
C ILE A 31 3.92 4.32 2.56
N GLN A 32 3.42 4.26 3.80
CA GLN A 32 2.61 5.32 4.37
C GLN A 32 3.34 5.90 5.57
N ASN A 33 3.55 7.22 5.58
CA ASN A 33 4.04 7.92 6.76
C ASN A 33 2.85 8.58 7.46
N LEU A 34 2.52 8.10 8.66
CA LEU A 34 1.41 8.56 9.47
C LEU A 34 1.95 9.43 10.61
N GLU A 35 1.36 10.61 10.81
CA GLU A 35 1.74 11.47 11.94
C GLU A 35 1.02 11.02 13.23
N ALA A 36 1.79 10.49 14.18
CA ALA A 36 1.30 10.01 15.47
C ALA A 36 0.65 11.14 16.28
N ALA A 37 -0.56 10.90 16.75
CA ALA A 37 -1.14 11.61 17.88
C ALA A 37 -0.71 10.93 19.20
N PHE A 38 -0.54 11.72 20.25
CA PHE A 38 -0.30 11.23 21.60
C PHE A 38 -1.54 11.54 22.45
N PRO A 39 -2.60 10.71 22.34
CA PRO A 39 -3.84 10.96 23.07
C PRO A 39 -3.62 10.87 24.58
N GLU A 40 -4.26 11.75 25.35
CA GLU A 40 -4.17 11.75 26.82
C GLU A 40 -4.78 10.46 27.42
N ASP A 41 -5.77 9.87 26.75
CA ASP A 41 -6.48 8.67 27.15
C ASP A 41 -5.97 7.41 26.41
N GLY A 42 -4.68 7.36 26.06
CA GLY A 42 -4.05 6.23 25.37
C GLY A 42 -2.79 5.70 26.06
N SER A 43 -2.26 4.59 25.53
CA SER A 43 -0.98 4.02 25.97
C SER A 43 -0.27 3.33 24.81
N ALA A 44 1.06 3.25 24.90
CA ALA A 44 1.86 2.51 23.91
C ALA A 44 1.42 1.05 23.78
N ALA A 45 1.06 0.40 24.89
CA ALA A 45 0.59 -0.99 24.90
C ALA A 45 -0.77 -1.16 24.21
N GLU A 46 -1.69 -0.20 24.35
CA GLU A 46 -2.95 -0.22 23.62
C GLU A 46 -2.70 -0.04 22.12
N PHE A 47 -1.86 0.93 21.73
CA PHE A 47 -1.47 1.11 20.32
C PHE A 47 -0.86 -0.15 19.74
N ASP A 48 0.14 -0.74 20.41
CA ASP A 48 0.81 -1.97 19.98
C ASP A 48 -0.19 -3.12 19.80
N SER A 49 -1.14 -3.26 20.73
CA SER A 49 -2.19 -4.28 20.65
C SER A 49 -3.10 -4.08 19.44
N LEU A 50 -3.54 -2.85 19.17
CA LEU A 50 -4.43 -2.54 18.06
C LEU A 50 -3.73 -2.71 16.71
N THR A 51 -2.50 -2.19 16.56
CA THR A 51 -1.68 -2.37 15.35
C THR A 51 -1.43 -3.85 15.10
N HIS A 52 -1.01 -4.60 16.12
CA HIS A 52 -0.74 -6.03 15.99
C HIS A 52 -2.01 -6.81 15.61
N GLN A 53 -3.17 -6.46 16.17
CA GLN A 53 -4.45 -7.06 15.77
C GLN A 53 -4.78 -6.79 14.30
N PHE A 54 -4.60 -5.56 13.80
CA PHE A 54 -4.84 -5.25 12.40
C PHE A 54 -3.86 -6.01 11.48
N GLN A 55 -2.59 -6.08 11.88
CA GLN A 55 -1.57 -6.83 11.14
C GLN A 55 -1.92 -8.31 10.99
N ILE A 56 -2.13 -9.04 12.10
CA ILE A 56 -2.31 -10.51 12.02
C ILE A 56 -3.65 -10.94 11.45
N LYS A 57 -4.69 -10.10 11.60
CA LYS A 57 -6.05 -10.43 11.18
C LYS A 57 -6.36 -9.94 9.77
N VAL A 58 -5.69 -8.89 9.31
CA VAL A 58 -5.98 -8.24 8.02
C VAL A 58 -4.78 -8.33 7.08
N TRP A 59 -3.65 -7.69 7.40
CA TRP A 59 -2.48 -7.67 6.50
C TRP A 59 -1.92 -9.07 6.23
N ASP A 60 -1.67 -9.86 7.27
CA ASP A 60 -1.10 -11.22 7.14
C ASP A 60 -2.07 -12.22 6.48
N LYS A 61 -3.36 -11.87 6.38
CA LYS A 61 -4.39 -12.69 5.71
C LYS A 61 -4.61 -12.27 4.26
N ASN A 62 -4.00 -11.17 3.82
CA ASN A 62 -4.17 -10.66 2.47
C ASN A 62 -3.27 -11.44 1.49
N PRO A 63 -3.84 -12.18 0.52
CA PRO A 63 -3.07 -13.04 -0.37
C PRO A 63 -2.21 -12.27 -1.39
N TYR A 64 -2.38 -10.95 -1.51
CA TYR A 64 -1.58 -10.11 -2.41
C TYR A 64 -0.38 -9.46 -1.70
N VAL A 65 -0.35 -9.52 -0.37
CA VAL A 65 0.70 -8.94 0.46
C VAL A 65 1.78 -10.00 0.68
N VAL A 66 3.02 -9.62 0.43
CA VAL A 66 4.21 -10.44 0.70
C VAL A 66 4.66 -10.21 2.15
N SER A 67 4.70 -8.95 2.57
CA SER A 67 5.03 -8.57 3.94
C SER A 67 4.38 -7.24 4.31
N HIS A 68 4.10 -7.05 5.60
CA HIS A 68 3.68 -5.77 6.16
C HIS A 68 4.42 -5.52 7.47
N LYS A 69 4.85 -4.27 7.68
CA LYS A 69 5.51 -3.84 8.93
C LYS A 69 5.09 -2.43 9.29
N THR A 70 4.75 -2.23 10.55
CA THR A 70 4.67 -0.90 11.16
C THR A 70 5.99 -0.64 11.90
N VAL A 71 6.71 0.42 11.51
CA VAL A 71 7.95 0.84 12.16
C VAL A 71 7.77 2.23 12.78
N ARG A 72 8.45 2.46 13.90
CA ARG A 72 8.40 3.71 14.64
C ARG A 72 9.81 4.22 14.90
N HIS A 73 9.88 5.50 15.21
CA HIS A 73 11.12 6.20 15.44
C HIS A 73 11.97 5.59 16.58
N TRP A 74 13.20 5.20 16.28
CA TRP A 74 14.25 4.97 17.29
C TRP A 74 15.12 6.23 17.49
N TRP A 75 15.51 6.91 16.40
CA TRP A 75 16.37 8.09 16.39
C TRP A 75 16.24 8.85 15.06
N GLY A 76 16.32 10.19 15.05
CA GLY A 76 16.05 11.01 13.86
C GLY A 76 15.34 12.34 14.14
N ASP A 77 14.76 12.92 13.07
CA ASP A 77 14.24 14.30 13.03
C ASP A 77 12.81 14.46 13.55
N ASN A 78 11.97 13.42 13.40
CA ASN A 78 10.57 13.47 13.84
C ASN A 78 10.16 12.18 14.58
N ASN A 79 9.98 12.27 15.89
CA ASN A 79 9.54 11.14 16.71
C ASN A 79 8.04 10.80 16.55
N ARG A 80 7.31 11.57 15.75
CA ARG A 80 5.88 11.35 15.47
C ARG A 80 5.66 10.50 14.22
N ASP A 81 6.70 10.14 13.48
CA ASP A 81 6.55 9.31 12.29
C ASP A 81 6.25 7.85 12.69
N ILE A 82 5.11 7.36 12.21
CA ILE A 82 4.75 5.94 12.17
C ILE A 82 4.75 5.54 10.70
N ILE A 83 5.66 4.67 10.30
CA ILE A 83 5.82 4.27 8.91
C ILE A 83 5.25 2.86 8.73
N GLU A 84 4.26 2.72 7.86
CA GLU A 84 3.76 1.42 7.42
C GLU A 84 4.41 1.06 6.08
N ILE A 85 5.04 -0.11 6.01
CA ILE A 85 5.70 -0.63 4.82
C ILE A 85 4.96 -1.90 4.42
N THR A 86 4.27 -1.85 3.28
CA THR A 86 3.53 -2.98 2.72
C THR A 86 4.13 -3.39 1.39
N GLU A 87 4.67 -4.59 1.34
CA GLU A 87 5.17 -5.21 0.13
C GLU A 87 4.06 -5.99 -0.56
N ILE A 88 3.79 -5.67 -1.82
CA ILE A 88 2.76 -6.24 -2.67
C ILE A 88 3.43 -7.00 -3.81
N LYS A 89 2.86 -8.16 -4.18
CA LYS A 89 3.40 -9.05 -5.22
C LYS A 89 3.71 -8.38 -6.56
N SER A 90 2.94 -7.37 -6.93
CA SER A 90 3.09 -6.65 -8.20
C SER A 90 2.37 -5.30 -8.15
N TRP A 91 2.68 -4.42 -9.09
CA TRP A 91 1.95 -3.16 -9.27
C TRP A 91 0.45 -3.38 -9.54
N GLU A 92 0.12 -4.39 -10.35
CA GLU A 92 -1.25 -4.72 -10.75
C GLU A 92 -2.07 -5.33 -9.62
N ASP A 93 -1.42 -5.84 -8.57
CA ASP A 93 -2.07 -6.41 -7.40
C ASP A 93 -2.39 -5.37 -6.32
N ILE A 94 -1.86 -4.15 -6.38
CA ILE A 94 -2.17 -3.06 -5.44
C ILE A 94 -3.68 -2.84 -5.25
N PRO A 95 -4.49 -2.60 -6.30
CA PRO A 95 -5.93 -2.38 -6.12
C PRO A 95 -6.63 -3.62 -5.54
N LYS A 96 -6.18 -4.83 -5.89
CA LYS A 96 -6.74 -6.08 -5.36
C LYS A 96 -6.39 -6.26 -3.89
N ALA A 97 -5.16 -5.91 -3.50
CA ALA A 97 -4.71 -5.90 -2.11
C ALA A 97 -5.57 -4.96 -1.27
N MET A 98 -5.82 -3.73 -1.74
CA MET A 98 -6.63 -2.75 -1.00
C MET A 98 -8.10 -3.17 -0.90
N GLN A 99 -8.68 -3.73 -1.98
CA GLN A 99 -10.03 -4.29 -1.92
C GLN A 99 -10.09 -5.45 -0.91
N LYS A 100 -9.11 -6.36 -0.96
CA LYS A 100 -9.09 -7.51 -0.05
C LYS A 100 -8.86 -7.10 1.40
N LEU A 101 -8.12 -6.01 1.64
CA LEU A 101 -7.95 -5.42 2.97
C LEU A 101 -9.30 -5.00 3.57
N ASP A 102 -10.13 -4.29 2.81
CA ASP A 102 -11.47 -3.86 3.25
C ASP A 102 -12.41 -5.05 3.50
N GLU A 103 -12.36 -6.08 2.64
CA GLU A 103 -13.12 -7.32 2.85
C GLU A 103 -12.70 -8.01 4.16
N LEU A 104 -11.40 -8.22 4.38
CA LEU A 104 -10.87 -8.87 5.58
C LEU A 104 -11.19 -8.05 6.83
N PHE A 105 -11.09 -6.72 6.77
CA PHE A 105 -11.49 -5.85 7.87
C PHE A 105 -12.97 -6.05 8.23
N LYS A 106 -13.86 -6.10 7.25
CA LYS A 106 -15.30 -6.35 7.48
C LYS A 106 -15.59 -7.78 7.95
N GLU A 107 -14.78 -8.77 7.58
CA GLU A 107 -14.90 -10.14 8.07
C GLU A 107 -14.51 -10.25 9.55
N VAL A 108 -13.47 -9.52 9.97
CA VAL A 108 -12.97 -9.50 11.35
C VAL A 108 -13.91 -8.69 12.27
N TRP A 109 -14.28 -7.49 11.85
CA TRP A 109 -15.22 -6.61 12.55
C TRP A 109 -16.56 -6.59 11.81
N LYS A 110 -17.42 -7.58 12.12
CA LYS A 110 -18.62 -7.92 11.34
C LYS A 110 -19.71 -6.87 11.40
N THR A 111 -19.93 -6.26 12.55
CA THR A 111 -20.99 -5.24 12.72
C THR A 111 -20.45 -3.84 12.46
N LYS A 112 -21.35 -2.90 12.16
CA LYS A 112 -20.98 -1.48 12.02
C LYS A 112 -20.42 -0.93 13.34
N GLU A 113 -21.03 -1.32 14.45
CA GLU A 113 -20.61 -0.91 15.80
C GLU A 113 -19.20 -1.44 16.14
N ASP A 114 -18.88 -2.68 15.80
CA ASP A 114 -17.54 -3.25 16.03
C ASP A 114 -16.47 -2.51 15.23
N ARG A 115 -16.77 -2.13 13.98
CA ARG A 115 -15.87 -1.35 13.12
C ARG A 115 -15.65 0.05 13.67
N GLU A 116 -16.73 0.73 14.05
CA GLU A 116 -16.65 2.08 14.64
C GLU A 116 -15.88 2.07 15.95
N LYS A 117 -16.07 1.04 16.79
CA LYS A 117 -15.33 0.88 18.04
C LYS A 117 -13.84 0.69 17.81
N PHE A 118 -13.46 -0.17 16.86
CA PHE A 118 -12.05 -0.39 16.51
C PHE A 118 -11.43 0.88 15.93
N ASN A 119 -12.06 1.47 14.91
CA ASN A 119 -11.56 2.69 14.27
C ASN A 119 -11.41 3.82 15.29
N LYS A 120 -12.41 4.06 16.15
CA LYS A 120 -12.28 5.07 17.21
C LYS A 120 -11.11 4.80 18.15
N ALA A 121 -10.86 3.55 18.50
CA ALA A 121 -9.76 3.17 19.38
C ALA A 121 -8.39 3.28 18.69
N TYR A 122 -8.31 3.01 17.39
CA TYR A 122 -7.07 3.05 16.61
C TYR A 122 -6.74 4.46 16.10
N ASP A 123 -7.72 5.14 15.51
CA ASP A 123 -7.55 6.43 14.83
C ASP A 123 -7.15 7.55 15.81
N LYS A 124 -7.47 7.43 17.11
CA LYS A 124 -7.04 8.42 18.12
C LYS A 124 -5.52 8.53 18.27
N TYR A 125 -4.77 7.56 17.75
CA TYR A 125 -3.30 7.55 17.74
C TYR A 125 -2.70 8.27 16.53
N PHE A 126 -3.52 8.88 15.67
CA PHE A 126 -3.06 9.61 14.49
C PHE A 126 -3.73 10.98 14.40
N THR A 127 -3.04 11.97 13.84
CA THR A 127 -3.64 13.30 13.62
C THR A 127 -4.48 13.39 12.36
N GLY A 128 -4.45 12.34 11.54
CA GLY A 128 -5.02 12.32 10.20
C GLY A 128 -4.11 12.92 9.13
N LYS A 129 -2.93 13.46 9.49
CA LYS A 129 -1.91 13.82 8.50
C LYS A 129 -1.12 12.58 8.10
N HIS A 130 -1.00 12.37 6.80
CA HIS A 130 -0.19 11.29 6.25
C HIS A 130 0.37 11.63 4.87
N SER A 131 1.35 10.85 4.42
CA SER A 131 1.77 10.76 3.03
C SER A 131 1.72 9.30 2.56
N ASP A 132 1.45 9.11 1.27
CA ASP A 132 1.34 7.79 0.65
C ASP A 132 2.26 7.75 -0.57
N GLU A 133 3.17 6.78 -0.58
CA GLU A 133 4.12 6.60 -1.67
C GLU A 133 4.14 5.15 -2.16
N ILE A 134 4.42 4.97 -3.45
CA ILE A 134 4.63 3.66 -4.04
C ILE A 134 6.04 3.60 -4.62
N TYR A 135 6.81 2.62 -4.15
CA TYR A 135 8.18 2.37 -4.55
C TYR A 135 8.30 1.00 -5.22
N ARG A 136 9.43 0.82 -5.92
CA ARG A 136 9.90 -0.49 -6.39
C ARG A 136 11.27 -0.75 -5.79
N GLU A 137 11.56 -2.02 -5.52
CA GLU A 137 12.92 -2.43 -5.16
C GLU A 137 13.87 -2.24 -6.35
N VAL A 138 15.09 -1.79 -6.07
CA VAL A 138 16.18 -1.78 -7.06
C VAL A 138 16.91 -3.12 -6.97
N VAL A 139 16.77 -3.95 -8.00
CA VAL A 139 17.45 -5.25 -8.07
C VAL A 139 18.83 -5.07 -8.71
N PHE A 140 19.89 -5.43 -7.98
CA PHE A 140 21.26 -5.44 -8.48
C PHE A 140 21.61 -6.84 -8.97
N ASN A 141 21.79 -6.99 -10.29
CA ASN A 141 22.34 -8.22 -10.85
C ASN A 141 23.83 -8.29 -10.50
N LYS A 142 24.23 -9.32 -9.75
CA LYS A 142 25.63 -9.64 -9.46
C LYS A 142 26.27 -10.39 -10.62
#